data_AF-A0AAF5Q6G5-F1
#
_entry.id   AF-A0AAF5Q6G5-F1
#
_cell.length_a   1.000
_cell.length_b   1.000
_cell.length_c   1.000
_cell.angle_alpha   90.00
_cell.angle_beta   90.00
_cell.angle_gamma   90.00
#
_symmetry.space_group_name_H-M   'P 1'
#
loop_
_entity.id
_entity.type
_entity.pdbx_description
1 polymer ?
#
loop_
_entity_poly.entity_id
_entity_poly.type
_entity_poly.pdbx_seq_one_letter_code
_entity_poly.pdbx_strand_id
1 'polypeptide(L)'
;MKNECCYLNSMKNSYVQLSITIFNYKDRKRILLVSGIKNRYLLRNVKTVVFYRYVEADFSSVTAKKIRQMLRPGSPNFVSMFSEEPKEVEHSDLHAGDYHLVGADLRQLNEFKEKLGSCELNYKLPTLFIAECVLVYVETSQSDALLSAASNGLRILFFLNYEQVNIGDTFGKIMCRGIILPGLAACENLDAQKRRFIGSGWKNVIILLSQLLEHYCFVIASKNARAFDFEWKK
;
A
#
# COMPACT_ATOMS: atom_id res chain seq x y z
N MET A 1 23.53 17.77 -8.97
CA MET A 1 24.02 16.78 -9.96
C MET A 1 24.73 15.55 -9.37
N LYS A 2 25.77 15.63 -8.50
CA LYS A 2 26.38 14.41 -7.90
C LYS A 2 25.60 13.80 -6.73
N ASN A 3 24.78 14.57 -6.02
CA ASN A 3 24.03 14.09 -4.84
C ASN A 3 22.66 13.48 -5.17
N GLU A 4 22.09 13.70 -6.35
CA GLU A 4 20.77 13.17 -6.76
C GLU A 4 20.82 11.70 -7.16
N CYS A 5 21.99 11.24 -7.65
CA CYS A 5 22.19 9.83 -8.02
C CYS A 5 22.26 8.89 -6.80
N CYS A 6 22.56 9.43 -5.61
CA CYS A 6 22.65 8.64 -4.37
C CYS A 6 21.28 8.19 -3.83
N TYR A 7 20.21 8.98 -4.03
CA TYR A 7 18.85 8.58 -3.62
C TYR A 7 18.30 7.45 -4.50
N LEU A 8 18.57 7.51 -5.80
CA LEU A 8 18.15 6.49 -6.77
C LEU A 8 18.98 5.19 -6.67
N ASN A 9 20.28 5.28 -6.40
CA ASN A 9 21.10 4.09 -6.12
C ASN A 9 20.80 3.47 -4.76
N SER A 10 20.37 4.26 -3.77
CA SER A 10 19.82 3.73 -2.52
C SER A 10 18.55 2.92 -2.78
N MET A 11 17.67 3.31 -3.71
CA MET A 11 16.50 2.52 -4.12
C MET A 11 16.82 1.25 -4.92
N LYS A 12 17.98 1.16 -5.57
CA LYS A 12 18.41 -0.06 -6.30
C LYS A 12 18.93 -1.16 -5.36
N ASN A 13 19.50 -0.80 -4.21
CA ASN A 13 20.05 -1.75 -3.21
C ASN A 13 19.24 -1.83 -1.91
N SER A 14 18.32 -0.89 -1.68
CA SER A 14 17.31 -0.98 -0.65
C SER A 14 16.05 -1.44 -1.34
N TYR A 15 15.71 -2.71 -1.18
CA TYR A 15 14.40 -3.30 -1.48
C TYR A 15 13.32 -2.20 -1.55
N VAL A 16 12.88 -1.82 -2.75
CA VAL A 16 11.66 -1.03 -2.89
C VAL A 16 10.59 -1.91 -2.27
N GLN A 17 10.18 -1.56 -1.07
CA GLN A 17 9.27 -2.36 -0.25
C GLN A 17 7.90 -2.21 -0.89
N LEU A 18 7.52 -3.19 -1.71
CA LEU A 18 6.25 -3.24 -2.44
C LEU A 18 5.16 -3.72 -1.49
N SER A 19 4.77 -2.88 -0.53
CA SER A 19 3.72 -3.26 0.40
C SER A 19 2.39 -2.67 0.00
N ILE A 20 1.39 -3.55 -0.12
CA ILE A 20 0.01 -3.15 0.06
C ILE A 20 -0.30 -3.17 1.55
N THR A 21 -0.89 -2.08 2.01
CA THR A 21 -1.25 -1.91 3.40
C THR A 21 -2.74 -1.68 3.52
N ILE A 22 -3.40 -2.44 4.39
CA ILE A 22 -4.85 -2.41 4.56
C ILE A 22 -5.17 -2.12 6.02
N PHE A 23 -5.92 -1.04 6.24
CA PHE A 23 -6.45 -0.68 7.54
C PHE A 23 -7.96 -0.86 7.54
N ASN A 24 -8.48 -1.79 8.33
CA ASN A 24 -9.91 -1.95 8.59
C ASN A 24 -10.21 -1.28 9.94
N TYR A 25 -11.03 -0.23 9.98
CA TYR A 25 -11.20 0.65 11.14
C TYR A 25 -12.45 0.31 11.97
N LYS A 26 -12.38 0.43 13.30
CA LYS A 26 -13.53 0.20 14.18
C LYS A 26 -14.61 1.29 14.12
N ASP A 27 -14.23 2.55 13.84
CA ASP A 27 -15.14 3.69 13.72
C ASP A 27 -14.84 4.51 12.45
N ARG A 28 -15.87 5.14 11.89
CA ARG A 28 -15.82 5.96 10.68
C ARG A 28 -15.21 7.34 10.91
N LYS A 29 -15.06 7.78 12.15
CA LYS A 29 -14.85 9.22 12.44
C LYS A 29 -13.45 9.74 12.12
N ARG A 30 -12.42 8.88 12.05
CA ARG A 30 -11.03 9.32 11.82
C ARG A 30 -10.22 8.25 11.08
N ILE A 31 -9.92 8.51 9.80
CA ILE A 31 -8.92 7.76 9.03
C ILE A 31 -7.68 8.66 8.98
N LEU A 32 -6.61 8.26 9.69
CA LEU A 32 -5.31 8.90 9.51
C LEU A 32 -4.66 8.26 8.29
N LEU A 33 -4.41 9.04 7.23
CA LEU A 33 -3.50 8.61 6.17
C LEU A 33 -2.09 8.68 6.73
N VAL A 34 -1.51 7.51 6.87
CA VAL A 34 -0.15 7.35 7.33
C VAL A 34 0.66 6.97 6.10
N SER A 35 1.25 7.96 5.44
CA SER A 35 2.17 7.71 4.33
C SER A 35 3.50 7.16 4.90
N GLY A 36 3.96 6.01 4.40
CA GLY A 36 5.34 5.57 4.60
C GLY A 36 5.74 5.16 6.02
N ILE A 37 4.83 4.62 6.84
CA ILE A 37 5.26 4.05 8.14
C ILE A 37 5.75 2.62 7.97
N LYS A 38 7.06 2.54 7.74
CA LYS A 38 7.88 1.38 8.05
C LYS A 38 7.79 1.15 9.56
N ASN A 39 7.02 0.14 9.96
CA ASN A 39 6.79 -0.36 11.33
C ASN A 39 5.66 0.32 12.12
N ARG A 40 4.71 -0.51 12.58
CA ARG A 40 3.66 -0.24 13.58
C ARG A 40 4.13 0.57 14.82
N TYR A 41 5.43 0.56 15.12
CA TYR A 41 6.08 1.34 16.18
C TYR A 41 5.69 2.83 16.17
N LEU A 42 5.62 3.46 14.99
CA LEU A 42 5.34 4.90 14.88
C LEU A 42 3.83 5.21 14.90
N LEU A 43 2.97 4.24 14.54
CA LEU A 43 1.51 4.39 14.58
C LEU A 43 0.98 4.53 16.01
N ARG A 44 1.64 3.92 17.01
CA ARG A 44 1.21 3.95 18.42
C ARG A 44 1.32 5.34 19.06
N ASN A 45 2.16 6.22 18.53
CA ASN A 45 2.27 7.60 19.02
C ASN A 45 1.08 8.48 18.58
N VAL A 46 0.27 8.01 17.64
CA VAL A 46 -1.00 8.62 17.27
C VAL A 46 -2.11 8.00 18.15
N LYS A 47 -2.30 8.55 19.34
CA LYS A 47 -3.24 8.07 20.38
C LYS A 47 -4.73 8.00 19.98
N THR A 48 -5.09 8.28 18.74
CA THR A 48 -6.47 8.58 18.32
C THR A 48 -7.06 7.62 17.29
N VAL A 49 -6.32 6.60 16.83
CA VAL A 49 -6.81 5.66 15.80
C VAL A 49 -6.78 4.23 16.31
N VAL A 50 -7.94 3.56 16.30
CA VAL A 50 -8.08 2.15 16.69
C VAL A 50 -8.46 1.33 15.46
N PHE A 51 -7.55 0.45 15.05
CA PHE A 51 -7.78 -0.49 13.95
C PHE A 51 -8.57 -1.71 14.44
N TYR A 52 -9.44 -2.23 13.59
CA TYR A 52 -10.00 -3.57 13.71
C TYR A 52 -9.00 -4.61 13.18
N ARG A 53 -8.42 -4.35 12.00
CA ARG A 53 -7.31 -5.12 11.42
C ARG A 53 -6.32 -4.20 10.71
N TYR A 54 -5.05 -4.52 10.83
CA TYR A 54 -3.93 -3.94 10.09
C TYR A 54 -3.23 -5.06 9.32
N VAL A 55 -3.33 -5.04 8.00
CA VAL A 55 -2.77 -6.09 7.13
C VAL A 55 -1.69 -5.49 6.25
N GLU A 56 -0.51 -6.07 6.27
CA GLU A 56 0.55 -5.83 5.31
C GLU A 56 0.67 -7.03 4.36
N ALA A 57 0.65 -6.78 3.06
CA ALA A 57 0.89 -7.79 2.05
C ALA A 57 2.13 -7.41 1.22
N ASP A 58 3.03 -8.37 1.04
CA ASP A 58 4.28 -8.22 0.30
C ASP A 58 4.68 -9.59 -0.27
N PHE A 59 5.73 -9.66 -1.08
CA PHE A 59 6.22 -10.96 -1.55
C PHE A 59 6.66 -11.83 -0.38
N SER A 60 6.43 -13.15 -0.45
CA SER A 60 6.75 -14.10 0.62
C SER A 60 8.21 -14.04 1.08
N SER A 61 9.14 -13.74 0.16
CA SER A 61 10.57 -13.58 0.49
C SER A 61 10.86 -12.33 1.34
N VAL A 62 10.04 -11.28 1.21
CA VAL A 62 10.11 -10.03 1.98
C VAL A 62 9.43 -10.21 3.32
N THR A 63 8.22 -10.79 3.34
CA THR A 63 7.51 -11.06 4.60
C THR A 63 8.28 -12.02 5.50
N ALA A 64 8.85 -13.10 4.96
CA ALA A 64 9.70 -14.02 5.71
C ALA A 64 10.91 -13.31 6.38
N LYS A 65 11.47 -12.28 5.74
CA LYS A 65 12.55 -11.47 6.33
C LYS A 65 12.02 -10.55 7.43
N LYS A 66 10.87 -9.90 7.22
CA LYS A 66 10.20 -9.05 8.22
C LYS A 66 9.83 -9.87 9.47
N ILE A 67 9.27 -11.06 9.30
CA ILE A 67 8.93 -11.97 10.40
C ILE A 67 10.17 -12.29 11.24
N ARG A 68 11.26 -12.72 10.59
CA ARG A 68 12.53 -12.99 11.28
C ARG A 68 13.07 -11.80 12.06
N GLN A 69 12.88 -10.58 11.55
CA GLN A 69 13.27 -9.35 12.25
C GLN A 69 12.35 -9.03 13.42
N MET A 70 11.03 -9.21 13.27
CA MET A 70 10.03 -8.96 14.30
C MET A 70 10.12 -9.95 15.46
N LEU A 71 10.39 -11.23 15.17
CA LEU A 71 10.50 -12.28 16.18
C LEU A 71 11.90 -12.37 16.80
N ARG A 72 12.86 -11.57 16.31
CA ARG A 72 14.22 -11.56 16.86
C ARG A 72 14.18 -11.06 18.31
N PRO A 73 14.73 -11.82 19.29
CA PRO A 73 14.86 -11.33 20.65
C PRO A 73 15.74 -10.08 20.70
N GLY A 74 15.32 -9.05 21.42
CA GLY A 74 16.09 -7.81 21.59
C GLY A 74 15.23 -6.57 21.73
N SER A 75 15.89 -5.41 21.69
CA SER A 75 15.23 -4.10 21.64
C SER A 75 15.29 -3.53 20.22
N PRO A 76 14.17 -3.07 19.64
CA PRO A 76 12.82 -3.08 20.22
C PRO A 76 12.21 -4.48 20.24
N ASN A 77 11.50 -4.81 21.31
CA ASN A 77 10.73 -6.06 21.39
C ASN A 77 9.40 -5.88 20.64
N PHE A 78 9.32 -6.31 19.39
CA PHE A 78 8.09 -6.20 18.60
C PHE A 78 6.99 -7.13 19.08
N VAL A 79 7.33 -8.29 19.67
CA VAL A 79 6.36 -9.27 20.16
C VAL A 79 5.45 -8.64 21.23
N SER A 80 6.01 -7.83 22.13
CA SER A 80 5.23 -7.12 23.14
C SER A 80 4.31 -6.02 22.59
N MET A 81 4.42 -5.69 21.30
CA MET A 81 3.59 -4.69 20.63
C MET A 81 2.33 -5.28 19.99
N PHE A 82 2.29 -6.60 19.79
CA PHE A 82 1.13 -7.27 19.25
C PHE A 82 0.02 -7.39 20.29
N SER A 83 -1.24 -7.44 19.84
CA SER A 83 -2.37 -7.62 20.74
C SER A 83 -2.52 -9.06 21.23
N GLU A 84 -1.94 -10.00 20.49
CA GLU A 84 -1.94 -11.44 20.77
C GLU A 84 -0.56 -12.02 20.44
N GLU A 85 -0.29 -13.24 20.92
CA GLU A 85 0.95 -13.93 20.57
C GLU A 85 1.04 -14.16 19.05
N PRO A 86 2.18 -13.84 18.42
CA PRO A 86 2.33 -13.98 16.98
C PRO A 86 2.39 -15.45 16.57
N LYS A 87 1.54 -15.83 15.60
CA LYS A 87 1.50 -17.15 14.98
C LYS A 87 2.04 -17.05 13.55
N GLU A 88 3.16 -17.73 13.30
CA GLU A 88 3.73 -17.88 11.96
C GLU A 88 3.01 -18.99 11.19
N VAL A 89 2.72 -18.76 9.92
CA VAL A 89 2.11 -19.74 9.00
C VAL A 89 2.93 -19.77 7.71
N GLU A 90 3.28 -20.98 7.24
CA GLU A 90 4.01 -21.22 5.98
C GLU A 90 5.33 -20.41 5.80
N HIS A 91 5.95 -19.97 6.89
CA HIS A 91 7.19 -19.17 6.90
C HIS A 91 7.13 -17.80 6.21
N SER A 92 5.97 -17.38 5.73
CA SER A 92 5.76 -16.09 5.07
C SER A 92 4.65 -15.26 5.67
N ASP A 93 3.84 -15.84 6.56
CA ASP A 93 2.67 -15.18 7.13
C ASP A 93 2.80 -15.10 8.65
N LEU A 94 2.29 -14.02 9.23
CA LEU A 94 2.28 -13.77 10.66
C LEU A 94 0.95 -13.17 11.07
N HIS A 95 0.27 -13.81 12.02
CA HIS A 95 -0.98 -13.32 12.59
C HIS A 95 -0.79 -13.06 14.07
N ALA A 96 -1.08 -11.84 14.54
CA ALA A 96 -0.85 -11.42 15.91
C ALA A 96 -2.00 -10.55 16.41
N GLY A 97 -3.22 -11.10 16.36
CA GLY A 97 -4.49 -10.47 16.72
C GLY A 97 -4.94 -9.43 15.70
N ASP A 98 -4.77 -8.14 16.00
CA ASP A 98 -5.17 -7.05 15.11
C ASP A 98 -4.15 -6.73 14.01
N TYR A 99 -3.01 -7.44 13.99
CA TYR A 99 -1.97 -7.32 12.95
C TYR A 99 -1.81 -8.61 12.16
N HIS A 100 -1.70 -8.45 10.84
CA HIS A 100 -1.39 -9.51 9.91
C HIS A 100 -0.31 -9.07 8.93
N LEU A 101 0.66 -9.95 8.69
CA LEU A 101 1.63 -9.83 7.61
C LEU A 101 1.47 -11.07 6.74
N VAL A 102 1.17 -10.90 5.47
CA VAL A 102 0.90 -12.03 4.55
C VAL A 102 1.82 -11.99 3.33
N GLY A 103 2.46 -13.11 3.05
CA GLY A 103 3.20 -13.33 1.81
C GLY A 103 2.22 -13.60 0.68
N ALA A 104 2.12 -12.67 -0.27
CA ALA A 104 1.22 -12.80 -1.41
C ALA A 104 1.81 -12.13 -2.66
N ASP A 105 1.72 -12.83 -3.80
CA ASP A 105 1.98 -12.22 -5.10
C ASP A 105 0.71 -11.55 -5.63
N LEU A 106 0.73 -10.22 -5.77
CA LEU A 106 -0.42 -9.44 -6.26
C LEU A 106 -0.80 -9.75 -7.71
N ARG A 107 0.10 -10.38 -8.47
CA ARG A 107 -0.18 -10.90 -9.81
C ARG A 107 -1.08 -12.14 -9.76
N GLN A 108 -1.09 -12.85 -8.63
CA GLN A 108 -1.92 -14.01 -8.34
C GLN A 108 -3.13 -13.59 -7.49
N LEU A 109 -4.09 -12.91 -8.13
CA LEU A 109 -5.22 -12.28 -7.43
C LEU A 109 -6.05 -13.24 -6.54
N ASN A 110 -6.18 -14.52 -6.93
CA ASN A 110 -6.91 -15.49 -6.14
C ASN A 110 -6.18 -15.86 -4.85
N GLU A 111 -4.87 -16.12 -4.94
CA GLU A 111 -4.00 -16.33 -3.77
C GLU A 111 -4.07 -15.14 -2.82
N PHE A 112 -3.95 -13.91 -3.36
CA PHE A 112 -4.07 -12.69 -2.55
C PHE A 112 -5.41 -12.61 -1.81
N LYS A 113 -6.53 -12.92 -2.48
CA LYS A 113 -7.86 -12.95 -1.84
C LYS A 113 -7.97 -14.01 -0.75
N GLU A 114 -7.40 -15.19 -0.96
CA GLU A 114 -7.38 -16.26 0.04
C GLU A 114 -6.57 -15.85 1.28
N LYS A 115 -5.37 -15.28 1.08
CA LYS A 115 -4.55 -14.71 2.15
C LYS A 115 -5.28 -13.59 2.90
N LEU A 116 -5.97 -12.68 2.21
CA LEU A 116 -6.82 -11.68 2.86
C LEU A 116 -8.00 -12.30 3.65
N GLY A 117 -8.55 -13.41 3.17
CA GLY A 117 -9.59 -14.18 3.87
C GLY A 117 -9.12 -14.68 5.25
N SER A 118 -7.85 -15.02 5.37
CA SER A 118 -7.23 -15.45 6.65
C SER A 118 -6.99 -14.31 7.65
N CYS A 119 -7.13 -13.05 7.23
CA CYS A 119 -6.92 -11.87 8.08
C CYS A 119 -8.19 -11.40 8.80
N GLU A 120 -9.29 -12.15 8.69
CA GLU A 120 -10.56 -11.90 9.39
C GLU A 120 -11.11 -10.47 9.21
N LEU A 121 -10.94 -9.88 8.02
CA LEU A 121 -11.42 -8.54 7.71
C LEU A 121 -12.93 -8.43 7.90
N ASN A 122 -13.41 -7.35 8.52
CA ASN A 122 -14.83 -7.06 8.58
C ASN A 122 -15.24 -6.19 7.38
N TYR A 123 -15.87 -6.81 6.39
CA TYR A 123 -16.33 -6.18 5.15
C TYR A 123 -17.41 -5.10 5.33
N LYS A 124 -18.00 -4.98 6.54
CA LYS A 124 -18.96 -3.93 6.89
C LYS A 124 -18.28 -2.67 7.44
N LEU A 125 -17.01 -2.76 7.84
CA LEU A 125 -16.25 -1.64 8.38
C LEU A 125 -15.56 -0.82 7.29
N PRO A 126 -15.24 0.46 7.53
CA PRO A 126 -14.39 1.25 6.65
C PRO A 126 -13.02 0.62 6.50
N THR A 127 -12.56 0.54 5.26
CA THR A 127 -11.22 0.05 4.92
C THR A 127 -10.46 1.11 4.13
N LEU A 128 -9.22 1.34 4.48
CA LEU A 128 -8.24 2.07 3.67
C LEU A 128 -7.26 1.06 3.11
N PHE A 129 -7.10 1.10 1.80
CA PHE A 129 -6.13 0.31 1.07
C PHE A 129 -5.05 1.26 0.55
N ILE A 130 -3.79 0.97 0.82
CA ILE A 130 -2.66 1.79 0.40
C ILE A 130 -1.77 0.95 -0.48
N ALA A 131 -1.46 1.46 -1.68
CA ALA A 131 -0.39 0.96 -2.53
C ALA A 131 0.69 2.04 -2.60
N GLU A 132 1.89 1.74 -2.11
CA GLU A 132 3.03 2.66 -2.15
C GLU A 132 4.06 2.15 -3.15
N CYS A 133 4.12 2.78 -4.33
CA CYS A 133 4.97 2.41 -5.45
C CYS A 133 4.84 0.93 -5.84
N VAL A 134 3.63 0.36 -5.79
CA VAL A 134 3.40 -1.08 -6.02
C VAL A 134 2.92 -1.36 -7.43
N LEU A 135 1.92 -0.60 -7.90
CA LEU A 135 1.14 -0.98 -9.05
C LEU A 135 1.93 -0.88 -10.36
N VAL A 136 2.94 -0.01 -10.42
CA VAL A 136 3.87 0.15 -11.55
C VAL A 136 4.70 -1.12 -11.84
N TYR A 137 4.87 -2.01 -10.86
CA TYR A 137 5.61 -3.27 -11.01
C TYR A 137 4.74 -4.43 -11.51
N VAL A 138 3.44 -4.20 -11.68
CA VAL A 138 2.46 -5.21 -12.10
C VAL A 138 1.89 -4.80 -13.47
N GLU A 139 1.65 -5.75 -14.36
CA GLU A 139 1.00 -5.50 -15.65
C GLU A 139 -0.31 -4.72 -15.45
N THR A 140 -0.61 -3.78 -16.34
CA THR A 140 -1.80 -2.92 -16.20
C THR A 140 -3.07 -3.76 -16.10
N SER A 141 -3.21 -4.83 -16.90
CA SER A 141 -4.37 -5.73 -16.84
C SER A 141 -4.55 -6.43 -15.49
N GLN A 142 -3.46 -6.93 -14.89
CA GLN A 142 -3.51 -7.64 -13.60
C GLN A 142 -3.81 -6.68 -12.45
N SER A 143 -3.20 -5.49 -12.49
CA SER A 143 -3.39 -4.49 -11.46
C SER A 143 -4.76 -3.80 -11.56
N ASP A 144 -5.34 -3.67 -12.76
CA ASP A 144 -6.73 -3.25 -12.97
C ASP A 144 -7.72 -4.30 -12.43
N ALA A 145 -7.41 -5.59 -12.58
CA ALA A 145 -8.19 -6.66 -11.96
C ALA A 145 -8.14 -6.59 -10.43
N LEU A 146 -6.99 -6.27 -9.84
CA LEU A 146 -6.85 -6.01 -8.41
C LEU A 146 -7.69 -4.80 -7.96
N LEU A 147 -7.59 -3.68 -8.67
CA LEU A 147 -8.37 -2.47 -8.39
C LEU A 147 -9.87 -2.73 -8.49
N SER A 148 -10.29 -3.51 -9.48
CA SER A 148 -11.68 -3.92 -9.69
C SER A 148 -12.18 -4.89 -8.62
N ALA A 149 -11.33 -5.83 -8.18
CA ALA A 149 -11.67 -6.72 -7.07
C ALA A 149 -11.84 -5.93 -5.76
N ALA A 150 -10.96 -4.97 -5.50
CA ALA A 150 -11.03 -4.10 -4.33
C ALA A 150 -12.32 -3.26 -4.34
N SER A 151 -12.67 -2.65 -5.48
CA SER A 151 -13.88 -1.81 -5.61
C SER A 151 -15.20 -2.60 -5.46
N ASN A 152 -15.18 -3.90 -5.78
CA ASN A 152 -16.33 -4.79 -5.66
C ASN A 152 -16.45 -5.49 -4.29
N GLY A 153 -15.33 -5.80 -3.63
CA GLY A 153 -15.33 -6.62 -2.42
C GLY A 153 -15.69 -5.89 -1.13
N LEU A 154 -15.34 -4.60 -0.98
CA LEU A 154 -15.48 -3.86 0.28
C LEU A 154 -16.53 -2.75 0.18
N ARG A 155 -17.42 -2.67 1.18
CA ARG A 155 -18.57 -1.74 1.17
C ARG A 155 -18.15 -0.27 1.32
N ILE A 156 -17.12 -0.01 2.11
CA ILE A 156 -16.60 1.32 2.40
C ILE A 156 -15.09 1.24 2.23
N LEU A 157 -14.60 1.67 1.08
CA LEU A 157 -13.19 1.54 0.72
C LEU A 157 -12.66 2.87 0.18
N PHE A 158 -11.54 3.29 0.76
CA PHE A 158 -10.62 4.26 0.16
C PHE A 158 -9.41 3.52 -0.38
N PHE A 159 -8.96 3.90 -1.56
CA PHE A 159 -7.69 3.46 -2.11
C PHE A 159 -6.77 4.67 -2.21
N LEU A 160 -5.62 4.60 -1.55
CA LEU A 160 -4.54 5.55 -1.67
C LEU A 160 -3.43 4.91 -2.47
N ASN A 161 -3.19 5.38 -3.69
CA ASN A 161 -2.03 4.99 -4.48
C ASN A 161 -1.01 6.13 -4.43
N TYR A 162 0.18 5.87 -3.92
CA TYR A 162 1.33 6.76 -4.09
C TYR A 162 2.22 6.16 -5.16
N GLU A 163 2.39 6.84 -6.29
CA GLU A 163 3.07 6.24 -7.44
C GLU A 163 3.71 7.28 -8.36
N GLN A 164 4.67 6.83 -9.17
CA GLN A 164 5.30 7.63 -10.21
C GLN A 164 4.28 8.15 -11.23
N VAL A 165 4.57 9.31 -11.81
CA VAL A 165 3.81 9.92 -12.90
C VAL A 165 4.75 10.75 -13.79
N ASN A 166 4.29 11.17 -14.98
CA ASN A 166 5.05 12.03 -15.90
C ASN A 166 6.40 11.43 -16.33
N ILE A 167 6.46 10.10 -16.45
CA ILE A 167 7.67 9.33 -16.73
C ILE A 167 8.29 9.57 -18.12
N GLY A 168 7.61 10.30 -19.01
CA GLY A 168 8.00 10.46 -20.40
C GLY A 168 9.16 11.45 -20.62
N ASP A 169 9.44 12.29 -19.63
CA ASP A 169 10.50 13.29 -19.72
C ASP A 169 11.90 12.69 -19.44
N THR A 170 12.94 13.53 -19.48
CA THR A 170 14.32 13.10 -19.25
C THR A 170 14.51 12.50 -17.85
N PHE A 171 13.85 13.06 -16.84
CA PHE A 171 13.98 12.59 -15.46
C PHE A 171 13.29 11.22 -15.27
N GLY A 172 12.08 11.06 -15.78
CA GLY A 172 11.35 9.80 -15.79
C GLY A 172 12.09 8.67 -16.52
N LYS A 173 12.69 8.98 -17.67
CA LYS A 173 13.56 8.04 -18.41
C LYS A 173 14.78 7.62 -17.59
N ILE A 174 15.40 8.53 -16.84
CA ILE A 174 16.51 8.22 -15.94
C ILE A 174 16.02 7.35 -14.77
N MET A 175 14.86 7.67 -14.19
CA MET A 175 14.26 6.93 -13.08
C MET A 175 13.97 5.47 -13.44
N CYS A 176 13.44 5.23 -14.65
CA CYS A 176 13.07 3.89 -15.11
C CYS A 176 14.25 3.11 -15.72
N ARG A 177 15.44 3.70 -15.79
CA ARG A 177 16.57 3.12 -16.53
C ARG A 177 17.08 1.83 -15.87
N GLY A 178 16.94 0.72 -16.60
CA GLY A 178 17.41 -0.60 -16.18
C GLY A 178 16.46 -1.32 -15.23
N ILE A 179 15.20 -0.89 -15.14
CA ILE A 179 14.15 -1.53 -14.34
C ILE A 179 13.01 -1.93 -15.28
N ILE A 180 12.50 -3.15 -15.13
CA ILE A 180 11.29 -3.59 -15.83
C ILE A 180 10.09 -3.13 -15.01
N LEU A 181 9.27 -2.27 -15.61
CA LEU A 181 8.07 -1.70 -15.01
C LEU A 181 6.87 -2.03 -15.90
N PRO A 182 6.21 -3.19 -15.72
CA PRO A 182 5.12 -3.61 -16.59
C PRO A 182 3.90 -2.67 -16.54
N GLY A 183 3.68 -2.01 -15.41
CA GLY A 183 2.57 -1.06 -15.20
C GLY A 183 2.88 0.36 -15.67
N LEU A 184 4.00 0.58 -16.36
CA LEU A 184 4.52 1.91 -16.70
C LEU A 184 3.56 2.76 -17.54
N ALA A 185 2.73 2.13 -18.38
CA ALA A 185 1.71 2.82 -19.17
C ALA A 185 0.71 3.62 -18.30
N ALA A 186 0.42 3.15 -17.08
CA ALA A 186 -0.45 3.86 -16.14
C ALA A 186 0.21 5.11 -15.51
N CYS A 187 1.54 5.25 -15.62
CA CYS A 187 2.32 6.32 -15.03
C CYS A 187 2.66 7.44 -16.04
N GLU A 188 2.14 7.39 -17.26
CA GLU A 188 2.43 8.35 -18.32
C GLU A 188 2.17 9.81 -17.88
N ASN A 189 1.00 10.03 -17.27
CA ASN A 189 0.53 11.33 -16.79
C ASN A 189 -0.60 11.14 -15.77
N LEU A 190 -1.06 12.24 -15.15
CA LEU A 190 -2.13 12.20 -14.15
C LEU A 190 -3.45 11.65 -14.70
N ASP A 191 -3.75 11.93 -15.97
CA ASP A 191 -4.98 11.44 -16.62
C ASP A 191 -4.95 9.92 -16.81
N ALA A 192 -3.79 9.34 -17.11
CA ALA A 192 -3.60 7.89 -17.18
C ALA A 192 -3.90 7.24 -15.82
N GLN A 193 -3.34 7.76 -14.73
CA GLN A 193 -3.65 7.31 -13.37
C GLN A 193 -5.16 7.45 -13.08
N LYS A 194 -5.77 8.60 -13.41
CA LYS A 194 -7.20 8.82 -13.18
C LYS A 194 -8.09 7.83 -13.93
N ARG A 195 -7.84 7.66 -15.24
CA ARG A 195 -8.60 6.76 -16.11
C ARG A 195 -8.54 5.32 -15.62
N ARG A 196 -7.39 4.89 -15.14
CA ARG A 196 -7.19 3.54 -14.60
C ARG A 196 -8.12 3.24 -13.42
N PHE A 197 -8.20 4.14 -12.44
CA PHE A 197 -9.11 3.98 -11.31
C PHE A 197 -10.57 4.07 -11.75
N ILE A 198 -10.94 5.03 -12.60
CA ILE A 198 -12.32 5.13 -13.09
C ILE A 198 -12.74 3.86 -13.86
N GLY A 199 -11.87 3.37 -14.76
CA GLY A 199 -12.10 2.15 -15.54
C GLY A 199 -12.22 0.89 -14.68
N SER A 200 -11.59 0.89 -13.50
CA SER A 200 -11.67 -0.21 -12.51
C SER A 200 -12.87 -0.08 -11.54
N GLY A 201 -13.84 0.79 -11.86
CA GLY A 201 -15.10 0.92 -11.11
C GLY A 201 -15.08 1.91 -9.95
N TRP A 202 -14.03 2.74 -9.81
CA TRP A 202 -13.97 3.78 -8.79
C TRP A 202 -14.70 5.04 -9.24
N LYS A 203 -15.61 5.55 -8.41
CA LYS A 203 -16.50 6.67 -8.80
C LYS A 203 -15.90 8.04 -8.56
N ASN A 204 -15.26 8.23 -7.41
CA ASN A 204 -14.64 9.50 -7.04
C ASN A 204 -13.12 9.29 -6.99
N VAL A 205 -12.39 9.98 -7.86
CA VAL A 205 -10.93 9.89 -7.96
C VAL A 205 -10.35 11.30 -7.88
N ILE A 206 -9.60 11.54 -6.81
CA ILE A 206 -8.85 12.79 -6.57
C ILE A 206 -7.38 12.47 -6.79
N ILE A 207 -6.67 13.34 -7.50
CA ILE A 207 -5.23 13.22 -7.69
C ILE A 207 -4.58 14.47 -7.13
N LEU A 208 -3.57 14.26 -6.29
CA LEU A 208 -2.73 15.31 -5.73
C LEU A 208 -1.32 15.09 -6.25
N LEU A 209 -0.80 16.07 -7.00
CA LEU A 209 0.60 16.07 -7.39
C LEU A 209 1.45 16.31 -6.13
N SER A 210 2.44 15.45 -5.89
CA SER A 210 3.38 15.67 -4.79
C SER A 210 4.53 16.56 -5.30
N GLN A 211 5.01 17.48 -4.44
CA GLN A 211 6.01 18.49 -4.80
C GLN A 211 7.41 17.95 -5.13
N LEU A 212 7.63 16.63 -5.00
CA LEU A 212 8.91 16.03 -5.37
C LEU A 212 9.02 15.94 -6.90
N LEU A 213 9.50 17.03 -7.51
CA LEU A 213 9.79 17.19 -8.95
C LEU A 213 8.61 16.98 -9.92
N GLU A 214 7.37 16.85 -9.44
CA GLU A 214 6.18 16.58 -10.27
C GLU A 214 6.13 15.17 -10.88
N HIS A 215 6.99 14.24 -10.43
CA HIS A 215 7.04 12.85 -10.92
C HIS A 215 6.41 11.81 -10.01
N TYR A 216 5.76 12.24 -8.93
CA TYR A 216 4.99 11.37 -8.04
C TYR A 216 3.65 12.01 -7.71
N CYS A 217 2.61 11.18 -7.64
CA CYS A 217 1.27 11.61 -7.27
C CYS A 217 0.67 10.72 -6.18
N PHE A 218 -0.26 11.31 -5.44
CA PHE A 218 -1.21 10.58 -4.62
C PHE A 218 -2.53 10.50 -5.36
N VAL A 219 -3.02 9.29 -5.62
CA VAL A 219 -4.38 9.05 -6.11
C VAL A 219 -5.21 8.56 -4.94
N ILE A 220 -6.30 9.26 -4.65
CA ILE A 220 -7.29 8.91 -3.65
C ILE A 220 -8.57 8.53 -4.38
N ALA A 221 -8.94 7.26 -4.33
CA ALA A 221 -10.14 6.73 -4.97
C ALA A 221 -11.15 6.22 -3.94
N SER A 222 -12.45 6.44 -4.20
CA SER A 222 -13.54 5.93 -3.36
C SER A 222 -14.80 5.58 -4.17
N LYS A 223 -15.61 4.67 -3.61
CA LYS A 223 -16.88 4.24 -4.21
C LYS A 223 -18.09 5.10 -3.81
N ASN A 224 -18.05 5.68 -2.62
CA ASN A 224 -19.19 6.38 -2.03
C ASN A 224 -19.02 7.90 -2.22
N ALA A 225 -20.11 8.59 -2.56
CA ALA A 225 -20.14 10.05 -2.75
C ALA A 225 -19.93 10.87 -1.47
N ARG A 226 -19.99 10.23 -0.30
CA ARG A 226 -19.50 10.84 0.94
C ARG A 226 -17.98 10.88 0.85
N ALA A 227 -17.48 11.95 0.22
CA ALA A 227 -16.15 12.46 0.49
C ALA A 227 -16.00 12.46 2.00
N PHE A 228 -15.04 11.69 2.51
CA PHE A 228 -14.48 12.07 3.80
C PHE A 228 -13.92 13.49 3.58
N ASP A 229 -14.31 14.44 4.43
CA ASP A 229 -13.69 15.76 4.44
C ASP A 229 -12.20 15.56 4.73
N PHE A 230 -11.43 15.55 3.66
CA PHE A 230 -10.00 15.34 3.70
C PHE A 230 -9.36 16.70 3.97
N GLU A 231 -9.34 17.11 5.23
CA GLU A 231 -8.58 18.29 5.63
C GLU A 231 -7.08 17.97 5.60
N TRP A 232 -6.44 18.31 4.48
CA TRP A 232 -4.98 18.32 4.41
C TRP A 232 -4.47 19.54 5.19
N LYS A 233 -4.13 19.36 6.46
CA LYS A 233 -3.42 20.39 7.23
C LYS A 233 -1.99 20.42 6.70
N LYS A 234 -1.65 21.50 5.99
CA LYS A 234 -0.27 21.84 5.61
C LYS A 234 0.60 22.03 6.84
#